data_AF-A0A0U1XRS4-F1
#
_entry.id   AF-A0A0U1XRS4-F1
#
_cell.length_a   1.000
_cell.length_b   1.000
_cell.length_c   1.000
_cell.angle_alpha   90.00
_cell.angle_beta   90.00
_cell.angle_gamma   90.00
#
_symmetry.space_group_name_H-M   'P 1'
#
loop_
_entity.id
_entity.type
_entity.pdbx_description
1 polymer ?
#
loop_
_entity_poly.entity_id
_entity_poly.type
_entity_poly.pdbx_seq_one_letter_code
_entity_poly.pdbx_strand_id
1 'polypeptide(L)'
;MNIETKFFRFFNNFFYSTNTKFVGFQNKFGITIFFLFIGFLSGNLFGTILNGIRYYINWDGFIGIILLFLIESINFIFYHNKNRKFFFFFRSSFKIPKSNLLRSLNFFKIGFMFGLFIDAFKVGS
;
A
#
# COMPACT_ATOMS: atom_id res chain seq x y z
N MET A 1 28.13 17.07 -34.22
CA MET A 1 26.97 17.85 -34.72
C MET A 1 26.04 18.04 -33.53
N ASN A 2 26.19 19.17 -32.82
CA ASN A 2 25.67 19.38 -31.48
C ASN A 2 24.21 19.87 -31.53
N ILE A 3 23.27 18.98 -31.24
CA ILE A 3 21.88 19.35 -30.93
C ILE A 3 21.62 18.97 -29.48
N GLU A 4 22.40 19.57 -28.58
CA GLU A 4 22.12 19.59 -27.13
C GLU A 4 21.09 20.70 -26.88
N THR A 5 19.87 20.53 -27.36
CA THR A 5 18.77 21.42 -26.96
C THR A 5 18.50 21.20 -25.47
N LYS A 6 18.16 22.25 -24.73
CA LYS A 6 17.77 22.14 -23.30
C LYS A 6 16.72 21.05 -23.06
N PHE A 7 15.84 20.85 -24.06
CA PHE A 7 14.82 19.81 -24.09
C PHE A 7 15.42 18.39 -24.15
N PHE A 8 16.42 18.18 -25.01
CA PHE A 8 17.13 16.90 -25.09
C PHE A 8 17.83 16.55 -23.78
N ARG A 9 18.44 17.52 -23.10
CA ARG A 9 19.05 17.32 -21.78
C ARG A 9 18.02 16.96 -20.71
N PHE A 10 16.84 17.58 -20.74
CA PHE A 10 15.73 17.23 -19.85
C PHE A 10 15.28 15.78 -20.06
N PHE A 11 15.07 15.38 -21.32
CA PHE A 11 14.73 13.99 -21.66
C PHE A 11 15.80 13.01 -21.21
N ASN A 12 17.08 13.31 -21.46
CA ASN A 12 18.16 12.41 -21.10
C ASN A 12 18.28 12.25 -19.57
N ASN A 13 18.10 13.34 -18.82
CA ASN A 13 18.04 13.30 -17.35
C ASN A 13 16.82 12.53 -16.84
N PHE A 14 15.67 12.66 -17.52
CA PHE A 14 14.46 11.90 -17.21
C PHE A 14 14.66 10.40 -17.46
N PHE A 15 15.21 10.01 -18.61
CA PHE A 15 15.56 8.63 -18.94
C PHE A 15 16.58 8.03 -17.97
N TYR A 16 17.60 8.80 -17.60
CA TYR A 16 18.58 8.36 -16.60
C TYR A 16 17.94 8.16 -15.20
N SER A 17 17.10 9.10 -14.77
CA SER A 17 16.37 8.99 -13.49
C SER A 17 15.39 7.82 -13.46
N THR A 18 14.74 7.52 -14.59
CA THR A 18 13.81 6.39 -14.70
C THR A 18 14.55 5.06 -14.76
N ASN A 19 15.63 4.93 -15.54
CA ASN A 19 16.45 3.72 -15.61
C ASN A 19 17.05 3.33 -14.26
N THR A 20 17.61 4.28 -13.51
CA THR A 20 18.19 4.00 -12.19
C THR A 20 17.14 3.50 -11.19
N LYS A 21 15.91 4.05 -11.23
CA LYS A 21 14.79 3.56 -10.42
C LYS A 21 14.28 2.19 -10.89
N PHE A 22 14.26 1.96 -12.19
CA PHE A 22 13.80 0.71 -12.79
C PHE A 22 14.71 -0.47 -12.43
N VAL A 23 16.04 -0.29 -12.50
CA VAL A 23 17.01 -1.31 -12.06
C VAL A 23 16.82 -1.64 -10.57
N GLY A 24 16.61 -0.63 -9.72
CA GLY A 24 16.33 -0.85 -8.30
C GLY A 24 14.99 -1.55 -8.02
N PHE A 25 14.02 -1.41 -8.92
CA PHE A 25 12.73 -2.10 -8.85
C PHE A 25 12.84 -3.56 -9.34
N GLN A 26 13.58 -3.82 -10.42
CA GLN A 26 13.76 -5.15 -10.99
C GLN A 26 14.25 -6.16 -9.94
N ASN A 27 15.20 -5.75 -9.10
CA ASN A 27 15.74 -6.60 -8.02
C ASN A 27 14.72 -6.98 -6.94
N LYS A 28 13.60 -6.26 -6.81
CA LYS A 28 12.56 -6.50 -5.79
C LYS A 28 11.21 -6.86 -6.41
N PHE A 29 11.13 -6.96 -7.73
CA PHE A 29 9.90 -7.12 -8.48
C PHE A 29 9.10 -8.35 -8.05
N GLY A 30 9.76 -9.52 -7.99
CA GLY A 30 9.11 -10.78 -7.62
C GLY A 30 8.49 -10.72 -6.22
N ILE A 31 9.24 -10.21 -5.23
CA ILE A 31 8.75 -10.04 -3.85
C ILE A 31 7.59 -9.05 -3.80
N THR A 32 7.69 -7.93 -4.51
CA THR A 32 6.62 -6.93 -4.59
C THR A 32 5.32 -7.52 -5.14
N ILE A 33 5.41 -8.26 -6.26
CA ILE A 33 4.25 -8.92 -6.88
C ILE A 33 3.68 -9.99 -5.96
N PHE A 34 4.52 -10.80 -5.35
CA PHE A 34 4.10 -11.86 -4.43
C PHE A 34 3.28 -11.29 -3.25
N PHE A 35 3.76 -10.24 -2.59
CA PHE A 35 3.03 -9.60 -1.50
C PHE A 35 1.73 -8.93 -1.96
N LEU A 36 1.72 -8.36 -3.18
CA LEU A 36 0.51 -7.78 -3.77
C LEU A 36 -0.55 -8.88 -4.00
N PHE A 37 -0.18 -10.02 -4.57
CA PHE A 37 -1.10 -11.14 -4.80
C PHE A 37 -1.58 -11.77 -3.50
N ILE A 38 -0.71 -11.96 -2.52
CA ILE A 38 -1.12 -12.45 -1.19
C ILE A 38 -2.10 -11.48 -0.53
N GLY A 39 -1.82 -10.18 -0.59
CA GLY A 39 -2.77 -9.16 -0.11
C GLY A 39 -4.12 -9.28 -0.80
N PHE A 40 -4.12 -9.38 -2.13
CA PHE A 40 -5.33 -9.54 -2.94
C PHE A 40 -6.15 -10.78 -2.55
N LEU A 41 -5.50 -11.94 -2.43
CA LEU A 41 -6.15 -13.18 -1.99
C LEU A 41 -6.72 -13.04 -0.58
N SER A 42 -5.96 -12.45 0.36
CA SER A 42 -6.44 -12.21 1.72
C SER A 42 -7.65 -11.27 1.76
N GLY A 43 -7.69 -10.23 0.93
CA GLY A 43 -8.83 -9.31 0.84
C GLY A 43 -10.10 -10.00 0.35
N ASN A 44 -9.97 -10.84 -0.68
CA ASN A 44 -11.11 -11.59 -1.23
C ASN A 44 -11.61 -12.67 -0.25
N LEU A 45 -10.68 -13.39 0.41
CA LEU A 45 -11.01 -14.32 1.49
C LEU A 45 -11.73 -13.61 2.65
N PHE A 46 -11.27 -12.42 3.01
CA PHE A 46 -11.89 -11.62 4.07
C PHE A 46 -13.34 -11.27 3.72
N GLY A 47 -13.62 -10.84 2.49
CA GLY A 47 -14.98 -10.55 2.02
C GLY A 47 -15.91 -11.76 2.12
N THR A 48 -15.42 -12.94 1.71
CA THR A 48 -16.17 -14.21 1.82
C THR A 48 -16.47 -14.57 3.28
N ILE A 49 -15.48 -14.46 4.17
CA ILE A 49 -15.64 -14.71 5.61
C ILE A 49 -16.62 -13.70 6.21
N LEU A 50 -16.56 -12.44 5.79
CA LEU A 50 -17.44 -11.38 6.29
C LEU A 50 -18.91 -11.69 6.00
N ASN A 51 -19.21 -12.17 4.80
CA ASN A 51 -20.57 -12.54 4.42
C ASN A 51 -21.10 -13.70 5.29
N GLY A 52 -20.23 -14.64 5.66
CA GLY A 52 -20.57 -15.70 6.62
C GLY A 52 -20.83 -15.18 8.05
N ILE A 53 -19.99 -14.25 8.53
CA ILE A 53 -20.16 -13.63 9.85
C ILE A 53 -21.42 -12.77 9.92
N ARG A 54 -21.78 -12.09 8.82
CA ARG A 54 -22.97 -11.23 8.73
C ARG A 54 -24.27 -11.99 9.01
N TYR A 55 -24.33 -13.29 8.72
CA TYR A 55 -25.49 -14.12 9.09
C TYR A 55 -25.75 -14.15 10.60
N TYR A 56 -24.70 -14.07 11.41
CA TYR A 56 -24.79 -14.15 12.87
C TYR A 56 -24.89 -12.77 13.53
N ILE A 57 -24.22 -11.76 12.95
CA ILE A 57 -24.03 -10.46 13.60
C ILE A 57 -24.01 -9.33 12.55
N ASN A 58 -24.99 -8.43 12.60
CA ASN A 58 -25.07 -7.23 11.74
C ASN A 58 -24.16 -6.09 12.25
N TRP A 59 -22.84 -6.25 12.16
CA TRP A 59 -21.84 -5.29 12.68
C TRP A 59 -21.01 -4.61 11.58
N ASP A 60 -21.58 -4.41 10.39
CA ASP A 60 -20.88 -3.87 9.21
C ASP A 60 -20.16 -2.53 9.46
N GLY A 61 -20.78 -1.62 10.22
CA GLY A 61 -20.17 -0.34 10.58
C GLY A 61 -18.92 -0.49 11.45
N PHE A 62 -18.93 -1.43 12.39
CA PHE A 62 -17.80 -1.68 13.29
C PHE A 62 -16.62 -2.32 12.54
N ILE A 63 -16.92 -3.23 11.62
CA ILE A 63 -15.93 -3.82 10.70
C ILE A 63 -15.26 -2.73 9.89
N GLY A 64 -16.04 -1.81 9.30
CA GLY A 64 -15.50 -0.68 8.54
C GLY A 64 -14.55 0.19 9.37
N ILE A 65 -14.91 0.51 10.61
CA ILE A 65 -14.07 1.29 11.53
C ILE A 65 -12.75 0.57 11.85
N ILE A 66 -12.79 -0.74 12.13
CA ILE A 66 -11.59 -1.56 12.36
C ILE A 66 -10.69 -1.55 11.13
N LEU A 67 -11.26 -1.71 9.95
CA LEU A 67 -10.52 -1.77 8.69
C LEU A 67 -9.83 -0.43 8.40
N LEU A 68 -10.53 0.67 8.64
CA LEU A 68 -10.00 2.03 8.52
C LEU A 68 -8.87 2.27 9.52
N PHE A 69 -9.03 1.84 10.78
CA PHE A 69 -7.99 1.93 11.80
C PHE A 69 -6.73 1.12 11.45
N LEU A 70 -6.88 -0.09 10.89
CA LEU A 70 -5.76 -0.91 10.42
C LEU A 70 -5.01 -0.25 9.25
N ILE A 71 -5.75 0.26 8.26
CA ILE A 71 -5.19 0.98 7.10
C ILE A 71 -4.40 2.20 7.57
N GLU A 72 -4.95 2.98 8.50
CA GLU A 72 -4.32 4.18 9.03
C GLU A 72 -3.09 3.84 9.88
N SER A 73 -3.14 2.76 10.66
CA SER A 73 -1.98 2.27 11.43
C SER A 73 -0.81 1.89 10.51
N ILE A 74 -1.07 1.17 9.41
CA ILE A 74 -0.03 0.82 8.43
C ILE A 74 0.53 2.07 7.75
N ASN A 75 -0.34 3.02 7.39
CA ASN A 75 0.07 4.31 6.81
C ASN A 75 0.97 5.08 7.78
N PHE A 76 0.57 5.15 9.04
CA PHE A 76 1.33 5.82 10.08
C PHE A 76 2.72 5.21 10.19
N ILE A 77 2.84 3.88 10.30
CA ILE A 77 4.12 3.17 10.39
C ILE A 77 5.00 3.46 9.16
N PHE A 78 4.45 3.45 7.95
CA PHE A 78 5.22 3.64 6.71
C PHE A 78 5.65 5.10 6.48
N TYR A 79 4.74 6.04 6.73
CA TYR A 79 4.94 7.47 6.52
C TYR A 79 5.38 8.21 7.77
N HIS A 80 5.76 7.51 8.85
CA HIS A 80 6.23 8.15 10.06
C HIS A 80 7.52 8.94 9.76
N ASN A 81 7.30 10.22 9.47
CA ASN A 81 8.32 11.23 9.35
C ASN A 81 8.29 12.04 10.64
N LYS A 82 9.46 12.48 11.11
CA LYS A 82 9.73 13.03 12.46
C LYS A 82 8.72 14.06 13.03
N ASN A 83 7.84 14.65 12.21
CA ASN A 83 6.94 15.73 12.59
C ASN A 83 5.43 15.45 12.40
N ARG A 84 5.00 14.23 12.06
CA ARG A 84 3.54 13.94 12.04
C ARG A 84 3.05 13.55 13.43
N LYS A 85 2.23 14.42 14.03
CA LYS A 85 1.43 14.11 15.23
C LYS A 85 0.42 13.03 14.85
N PHE A 86 0.66 11.79 15.23
CA PHE A 86 -0.42 10.80 15.29
C PHE A 86 -1.29 11.18 16.47
N PHE A 87 -2.61 11.27 16.24
CA PHE A 87 -3.67 11.37 17.26
C PHE A 87 -3.25 12.21 18.47
N PHE A 88 -3.65 13.49 18.52
CA PHE A 88 -3.30 14.61 19.45
C PHE A 88 -2.65 14.31 20.83
N PHE A 89 -2.85 13.12 21.40
CA PHE A 89 -2.40 12.61 22.68
C PHE A 89 -1.07 11.80 22.71
N PHE A 90 -0.68 11.06 21.65
CA PHE A 90 0.48 10.16 21.73
C PHE A 90 1.71 10.67 20.96
N ARG A 91 2.60 11.38 21.68
CA ARG A 91 3.94 11.73 21.19
C ARG A 91 4.87 10.52 21.28
N SER A 92 4.68 9.55 20.40
CA SER A 92 5.57 8.40 20.27
C SER A 92 6.68 8.72 19.25
N SER A 93 7.91 8.96 19.74
CA SER A 93 9.08 9.20 18.89
C SER A 93 9.73 7.88 18.48
N PHE A 94 8.97 6.99 17.84
CA PHE A 94 9.49 5.70 17.41
C PHE A 94 10.18 5.82 16.05
N LYS A 95 11.51 5.77 16.05
CA LYS A 95 12.29 5.78 14.81
C LYS A 95 12.30 4.37 14.22
N ILE A 96 11.29 4.04 13.43
CA ILE A 96 11.18 2.72 12.79
C ILE A 96 12.17 2.68 11.62
N PRO A 97 13.13 1.72 11.60
CA PRO A 97 14.04 1.59 10.46
C PRO A 97 13.24 1.22 9.21
N LYS A 98 13.47 1.94 8.10
CA LYS A 98 12.90 1.60 6.78
C LYS A 98 13.48 0.26 6.30
N SER A 99 12.91 -0.84 6.79
CA SER A 99 13.26 -2.20 6.40
C SER A 99 12.52 -2.59 5.12
N ASN A 100 13.06 -3.58 4.39
CA ASN A 100 12.39 -4.15 3.23
C ASN A 100 11.00 -4.73 3.58
N LEU A 101 10.81 -5.21 4.82
CA LEU A 101 9.54 -5.75 5.32
C LEU A 101 8.42 -4.70 5.36
N LEU A 102 8.72 -3.48 5.79
CA LEU A 102 7.72 -2.38 5.80
C LEU A 102 7.24 -2.03 4.39
N ARG A 103 8.15 -2.11 3.41
CA ARG A 103 7.81 -1.92 2.01
C ARG A 103 6.92 -3.05 1.51
N SER A 104 7.20 -4.30 1.87
CA SER A 104 6.35 -5.46 1.56
C SER A 104 4.96 -5.37 2.19
N LEU A 105 4.86 -4.92 3.45
CA LEU A 105 3.59 -4.69 4.13
C LEU A 105 2.72 -3.64 3.40
N ASN A 106 3.35 -2.61 2.84
CA ASN A 106 2.61 -1.61 2.06
C ASN A 106 2.06 -2.22 0.75
N PHE A 107 2.82 -3.08 0.08
CA PHE A 107 2.31 -3.79 -1.11
C PHE A 107 1.19 -4.79 -0.77
N PHE A 108 1.34 -5.50 0.35
CA PHE A 108 0.27 -6.35 0.89
C PHE A 108 -1.01 -5.54 1.15
N LYS A 109 -0.88 -4.39 1.83
CA LYS A 109 -2.00 -3.49 2.09
C LYS A 109 -2.70 -3.06 0.80
N ILE A 110 -1.95 -2.67 -0.23
CA ILE A 110 -2.51 -2.27 -1.52
C ILE A 110 -3.29 -3.45 -2.15
N GLY A 111 -2.70 -4.65 -2.16
CA GLY A 111 -3.38 -5.86 -2.62
C GLY A 111 -4.65 -6.14 -1.84
N PHE A 112 -4.61 -6.05 -0.52
CA PHE A 112 -5.75 -6.28 0.37
C PHE A 112 -6.90 -5.31 0.09
N MET A 113 -6.62 -4.02 -0.04
CA MET A 113 -7.62 -3.02 -0.41
C MET A 113 -8.22 -3.28 -1.79
N PHE A 114 -7.39 -3.70 -2.75
CA PHE A 114 -7.86 -4.06 -4.09
C PHE A 114 -8.77 -5.30 -4.08
N GLY A 115 -8.47 -6.30 -3.26
CA GLY A 115 -9.32 -7.47 -3.06
C GLY A 115 -10.69 -7.12 -2.49
N LEU A 116 -10.73 -6.30 -1.43
CA LEU A 116 -11.97 -5.80 -0.84
C LEU A 116 -12.78 -4.95 -1.82
N PHE A 117 -12.11 -4.11 -2.60
CA PHE A 117 -12.73 -3.30 -3.63
C PHE A 117 -13.46 -4.19 -4.64
N ILE A 118 -12.78 -5.19 -5.22
CA ILE A 118 -13.39 -6.11 -6.19
C ILE A 118 -14.61 -6.83 -5.60
N ASP A 119 -14.51 -7.31 -4.36
CA ASP A 119 -15.63 -7.99 -3.72
C ASP A 119 -16.82 -7.04 -3.48
N ALA A 120 -16.57 -5.78 -3.10
CA ALA A 120 -17.62 -4.78 -2.99
C ALA A 120 -18.32 -4.48 -4.34
N PHE A 121 -17.58 -4.49 -5.46
CA PHE A 121 -18.18 -4.35 -6.79
C PHE A 121 -19.05 -5.53 -7.19
N LYS A 122 -18.70 -6.75 -6.77
CA LYS A 122 -19.46 -7.97 -7.06
C LYS A 122 -20.89 -7.92 -6.50
N VAL A 123 -21.10 -7.24 -5.38
CA VAL A 123 -22.42 -7.14 -4.72
C VAL A 123 -23.25 -5.97 -5.27
N GLY A 124 -22.63 -5.05 -6.03
CA GLY A 124 -23.28 -3.87 -6.58
C GLY A 124 -23.71 -3.97 -8.05
N SER A 125 -23.41 -5.09 -8.73
CA SER A 125 -23.87 -5.44 -10.08
C SER A 125 -25.03 -6.44 -10.03
#